data_AF-A0A1Y2HYC4-F1
#
_entry.id   AF-A0A1Y2HYC4-F1
#
_cell.length_a   1.000
_cell.length_b   1.000
_cell.length_c   1.000
_cell.angle_alpha   90.00
_cell.angle_beta   90.00
_cell.angle_gamma   90.00
#
_symmetry.space_group_name_H-M   'P 1'
#
loop_
_entity.id
_entity.type
_entity.pdbx_description
1 polymer ?
#
loop_
_entity_poly.entity_id
_entity_poly.type
_entity_poly.pdbx_seq_one_letter_code
_entity_poly.pdbx_strand_id
1 'polypeptide(L)'
;KAAATHFTCPFCGKTVSNAWDDVIDDVYQRILKYVPPLVKGAQKLKRQTRECKLEFIHKHQFDTSMSNNMDEHVRATKPICDKHKRRAVLLEAQEKGWPKPEAIDWERFAQRIRADGFLDLLDGVVESYHTSPYGGVYAHMVQVYNECGGGARYRNQAMLSKKLEMNRVGYYGQRGAFELFNALADAFLHDPVSALGPAELGAFRESEFVSDILVPTAGVILIQQDMQAELGREVSFDEAWDKMKETAEYGDVIAPLQKT
;
A
#
# COMPACT_ATOMS: atom_id res chain seq x y z
N LYS A 1 20.71 7.11 31.71
CA LYS A 1 19.99 6.21 30.77
C LYS A 1 19.46 7.07 29.63
N ALA A 2 19.86 6.83 28.39
CA ALA A 2 19.23 7.50 27.25
C ALA A 2 17.73 7.18 27.29
N ALA A 3 16.87 8.20 27.30
CA ALA A 3 15.44 7.98 27.22
C ALA A 3 15.13 7.30 25.88
N ALA A 4 14.24 6.32 25.86
CA ALA A 4 13.77 5.74 24.61
C ALA A 4 13.29 6.89 23.71
N THR A 5 13.66 6.88 22.43
CA THR A 5 13.22 7.87 21.45
C THR A 5 11.89 7.51 20.80
N HIS A 6 11.38 6.31 21.11
CA HIS A 6 10.18 5.73 20.53
C HIS A 6 9.41 4.91 21.56
N PHE A 7 8.12 4.65 21.29
CA PHE A 7 7.28 3.69 22.00
C PHE A 7 6.54 2.78 21.02
N THR A 8 6.03 1.64 21.49
CA THR A 8 5.19 0.74 20.69
C THR A 8 3.74 1.17 20.81
N CYS A 9 3.08 1.44 19.68
CA CYS A 9 1.66 1.80 19.71
C CYS A 9 0.84 0.62 20.27
N PRO A 10 0.05 0.80 21.34
CA PRO A 10 -0.74 -0.28 21.93
C PRO A 10 -1.86 -0.80 21.02
N PHE A 11 -2.19 -0.07 19.96
CA PHE A 11 -3.32 -0.37 19.09
C PHE A 11 -2.93 -1.12 17.82
N CYS A 12 -1.75 -0.85 17.25
CA CYS A 12 -1.30 -1.49 16.02
C CYS A 12 0.05 -2.21 16.13
N GLY A 13 0.75 -2.08 17.27
CA GLY A 13 2.07 -2.67 17.47
C GLY A 13 3.23 -1.98 16.71
N LYS A 14 2.98 -0.95 15.90
CA LYS A 14 4.04 -0.20 15.19
C LYS A 14 4.76 0.77 16.13
N THR A 15 6.03 1.04 15.82
CA THR A 15 6.87 2.01 16.54
C THR A 15 6.43 3.44 16.24
N VAL A 16 6.33 4.27 17.28
CA VAL A 16 5.93 5.69 17.21
C VAL A 16 7.03 6.54 17.81
N SER A 17 7.40 7.64 17.13
CA SER A 17 8.39 8.58 17.64
C SER A 17 7.85 9.36 18.84
N ASN A 18 8.69 9.50 19.86
CA ASN A 18 8.37 10.33 21.02
C ASN A 18 8.28 11.82 20.64
N ALA A 19 8.76 12.24 19.47
CA ALA A 19 8.67 13.62 19.00
C ALA A 19 7.29 14.01 18.43
N TRP A 20 6.33 13.08 18.35
CA TRP A 20 5.01 13.33 17.76
C TRP A 20 3.97 13.62 18.85
N ASP A 21 4.03 14.82 19.43
CA ASP A 21 3.20 15.23 20.57
C ASP A 21 1.70 15.06 20.32
N ASP A 22 1.24 15.35 19.10
CA ASP A 22 -0.13 15.17 18.68
C ASP A 22 -0.56 13.70 18.67
N VAL A 23 0.34 12.78 18.30
CA VAL A 23 0.07 11.32 18.32
C VAL A 23 0.15 10.78 19.75
N ILE A 24 1.07 11.29 20.57
CA ILE A 24 1.17 10.95 21.99
C ILE A 24 -0.14 11.32 22.69
N ASP A 25 -0.66 12.51 22.42
CA ASP A 25 -1.91 13.00 23.00
C ASP A 25 -3.09 12.13 22.59
N ASP A 26 -3.21 11.81 21.30
CA ASP A 26 -4.25 10.94 20.78
C ASP A 26 -4.21 9.55 21.45
N VAL A 27 -3.02 8.92 21.52
CA VAL A 27 -2.84 7.61 22.16
C VAL A 27 -3.16 7.68 23.65
N TYR A 28 -2.66 8.69 24.35
CA TYR A 28 -2.90 8.89 25.78
C TYR A 28 -4.39 9.02 26.10
N GLN A 29 -5.11 9.90 25.38
CA GLN A 29 -6.55 10.07 25.56
C GLN A 29 -7.32 8.77 25.29
N ARG A 30 -6.80 7.95 24.38
CA ARG A 30 -7.46 6.70 24.02
C ARG A 30 -7.28 5.61 25.06
N ILE A 31 -6.08 5.49 25.64
CA ILE A 31 -5.85 4.60 26.80
C ILE A 31 -6.74 5.05 27.97
N LEU A 32 -6.86 6.36 28.24
CA LEU A 32 -7.75 6.85 29.31
C LEU A 32 -9.21 6.46 29.07
N LYS A 33 -9.69 6.54 27.83
CA LYS A 33 -11.07 6.16 27.48
C LYS A 33 -11.32 4.67 27.74
N TYR A 34 -10.37 3.81 27.41
CA TYR A 34 -10.56 2.35 27.45
C TYR A 34 -10.08 1.67 28.72
N VAL A 35 -9.38 2.41 29.57
CA VAL A 35 -9.05 1.96 30.92
C VAL A 35 -9.67 2.90 31.96
N PRO A 36 -11.02 2.88 32.14
CA PRO A 36 -11.72 3.77 33.08
C PRO A 36 -11.19 3.78 34.53
N PRO A 37 -10.71 2.67 35.12
CA PRO A 37 -10.13 2.69 36.47
C PRO A 37 -8.91 3.61 36.59
N LEU A 38 -8.16 3.83 35.50
CA LEU A 38 -6.96 4.66 35.48
C LEU A 38 -7.27 6.16 35.36
N VAL A 39 -8.47 6.54 34.94
CA VAL A 39 -8.90 7.94 34.81
C VAL A 39 -8.81 8.68 36.15
N LYS A 40 -9.18 8.01 37.25
CA LYS A 40 -9.11 8.59 38.61
C LYS A 40 -7.68 8.81 39.11
N GLY A 41 -6.71 8.02 38.64
CA GLY A 41 -5.29 8.17 38.94
C GLY A 41 -4.62 9.21 38.07
N ALA A 42 -4.96 9.23 36.77
CA ALA A 42 -4.43 10.18 35.80
C ALA A 42 -4.93 11.61 36.02
N GLN A 43 -6.19 11.80 36.46
CA GLN A 43 -6.74 13.11 36.82
C GLN A 43 -6.04 13.75 38.04
N LYS A 44 -5.31 12.98 38.86
CA LYS A 44 -4.50 13.50 39.97
C LYS A 44 -3.14 14.04 39.54
N LEU A 45 -2.70 13.78 38.30
CA LEU A 45 -1.48 14.39 37.76
C LEU A 45 -1.73 15.90 37.54
N LYS A 46 -1.22 16.73 38.45
CA LYS A 46 -1.36 18.20 38.43
C LYS A 46 -0.81 18.86 37.16
N ARG A 47 0.01 18.15 36.36
CA ARG A 47 0.49 18.58 35.05
C ARG A 47 0.50 17.40 34.09
N GLN A 48 -0.18 17.54 32.95
CA GLN A 48 -0.12 16.58 31.85
C GLN A 48 1.04 16.95 30.91
N THR A 49 2.28 16.93 31.42
CA THR A 49 3.45 17.13 30.57
C THR A 49 3.61 15.95 29.61
N ARG A 50 4.35 16.16 28.52
CA ARG A 50 4.69 15.14 27.55
C ARG A 50 5.34 13.91 28.20
N GLU A 51 6.26 14.13 29.13
CA GLU A 51 6.95 13.07 29.86
C GLU A 51 5.97 12.21 30.68
N CYS A 52 5.01 12.85 31.35
CA CYS A 52 3.98 12.13 32.11
C CYS A 52 3.06 11.31 31.20
N LYS A 53 2.71 11.83 30.01
CA LYS A 53 1.90 11.10 29.02
C LYS A 53 2.66 9.87 28.49
N LEU A 54 3.94 10.03 28.15
CA LEU A 54 4.79 8.92 27.68
C LEU A 54 4.97 7.85 28.75
N GLU A 55 5.25 8.24 30.00
CA GLU A 55 5.37 7.29 31.11
C GLU A 55 4.07 6.52 31.33
N PHE A 56 2.93 7.20 31.25
CA PHE A 56 1.61 6.59 31.33
C PHE A 56 1.38 5.57 30.19
N ILE A 57 1.69 5.94 28.94
CA ILE A 57 1.57 5.04 27.79
C ILE A 57 2.44 3.81 27.99
N HIS A 58 3.72 3.97 28.34
CA HIS A 58 4.62 2.83 28.56
C HIS A 58 4.13 1.87 29.64
N LYS A 59 3.52 2.40 30.69
CA LYS A 59 2.98 1.60 31.79
C LYS A 59 1.71 0.84 31.44
N HIS A 60 0.88 1.38 30.55
CA HIS A 60 -0.49 0.90 30.30
C HIS A 60 -0.75 0.41 28.87
N GLN A 61 0.25 0.44 27.99
CA GLN A 61 0.15 0.01 26.59
C GLN A 61 -0.25 -1.47 26.41
N PHE A 62 -0.05 -2.32 27.43
CA PHE A 62 -0.42 -3.74 27.41
C PHE A 62 -1.42 -4.11 28.52
N ASP A 63 -2.22 -3.14 28.98
CA ASP A 63 -3.25 -3.41 29.99
C ASP A 63 -4.32 -4.35 29.43
N THR A 64 -4.67 -5.39 30.19
CA THR A 64 -5.61 -6.43 29.74
C THR A 64 -7.00 -5.90 29.46
N SER A 65 -7.39 -4.78 30.07
CA SER A 65 -8.67 -4.11 29.79
C SER A 65 -8.77 -3.55 28.35
N MET A 66 -7.62 -3.30 27.71
CA MET A 66 -7.56 -2.86 26.31
C MET A 66 -7.99 -3.95 25.33
N SER A 67 -7.96 -5.22 25.75
CA SER A 67 -8.35 -6.37 24.93
C SER A 67 -9.85 -6.68 24.97
N ASN A 68 -10.60 -6.05 25.89
CA ASN A 68 -12.06 -6.16 25.90
C ASN A 68 -12.64 -5.36 24.72
N ASN A 69 -13.75 -5.80 24.11
CA ASN A 69 -14.39 -5.10 22.98
C ASN A 69 -13.42 -4.73 21.83
N MET A 70 -12.51 -5.66 21.49
CA MET A 70 -11.45 -5.45 20.50
C MET A 70 -11.95 -4.84 19.18
N ASP A 71 -13.10 -5.29 18.65
CA ASP A 71 -13.65 -4.76 17.39
C ASP A 71 -14.03 -3.28 17.48
N GLU A 72 -14.60 -2.85 18.61
CA GLU A 72 -14.92 -1.44 18.85
C GLU A 72 -13.64 -0.62 19.02
N HIS A 73 -12.66 -1.19 19.72
CA HIS A 73 -11.36 -0.54 19.91
C HIS A 73 -10.63 -0.37 18.58
N VAL A 74 -10.55 -1.40 17.74
CA VAL A 74 -9.92 -1.37 16.41
C VAL A 74 -10.56 -0.29 15.54
N ARG A 75 -11.90 -0.29 15.40
CA ARG A 75 -12.60 0.74 14.61
C ARG A 75 -12.28 2.15 15.08
N ALA A 76 -12.25 2.33 16.39
CA ALA A 76 -12.25 3.66 16.96
C ALA A 76 -10.83 4.17 17.29
N THR A 77 -9.81 3.31 17.12
CA THR A 77 -8.36 3.63 17.15
C THR A 77 -7.76 3.74 15.76
N LYS A 78 -8.43 3.19 14.73
CA LYS A 78 -8.04 3.24 13.33
C LYS A 78 -7.57 4.64 12.85
N PRO A 79 -8.26 5.76 13.15
CA PRO A 79 -7.79 7.08 12.70
C PRO A 79 -6.41 7.47 13.25
N ILE A 80 -6.13 7.14 14.51
CA ILE A 80 -4.83 7.38 15.16
C ILE A 80 -3.78 6.48 14.51
N CYS A 81 -4.16 5.23 14.20
CA CYS A 81 -3.29 4.30 13.53
C CYS A 81 -2.92 4.73 12.11
N ASP A 82 -3.92 5.15 11.34
CA ASP A 82 -3.72 5.68 9.99
C ASP A 82 -2.84 6.94 10.03
N LYS A 83 -3.02 7.81 11.03
CA LYS A 83 -2.22 9.02 11.25
C LYS A 83 -0.75 8.71 11.53
N HIS A 84 -0.43 7.79 12.46
CA HIS A 84 0.97 7.42 12.68
C HIS A 84 1.57 6.70 11.48
N LYS A 85 0.78 5.88 10.77
CA LYS A 85 1.26 5.10 9.62
C LYS A 85 1.68 6.07 8.51
N ARG A 86 0.82 7.05 8.24
CA ARG A 86 1.10 8.16 7.33
C ARG A 86 2.39 8.87 7.68
N ARG A 87 2.59 9.27 8.95
CA ARG A 87 3.79 10.02 9.35
C ARG A 87 5.06 9.19 9.26
N ALA A 88 5.02 7.91 9.67
CA ALA A 88 6.15 7.00 9.58
C ALA A 88 6.58 6.82 8.11
N VAL A 89 5.63 6.52 7.24
CA VAL A 89 5.87 6.28 5.81
C VAL A 89 6.36 7.53 5.08
N LEU A 90 5.87 8.73 5.45
CA LEU A 90 6.37 9.99 4.87
C LEU A 90 7.81 10.31 5.30
N LEU A 91 8.21 9.97 6.53
CA LEU A 91 9.59 10.15 6.98
C LEU A 91 10.53 9.17 6.28
N GLU A 92 10.14 7.90 6.18
CA GLU A 92 10.88 6.91 5.41
C GLU A 92 11.05 7.35 3.95
N ALA A 93 9.97 7.83 3.32
CA ALA A 93 10.01 8.36 1.96
C ALA A 93 11.00 9.52 1.82
N GLN A 94 11.04 10.43 2.80
CA GLN A 94 11.98 11.54 2.82
C GLN A 94 13.43 11.05 2.95
N GLU A 95 13.70 10.11 3.84
CA GLU A 95 15.04 9.52 4.05
C GLU A 95 15.53 8.76 2.82
N LYS A 96 14.63 8.06 2.13
CA LYS A 96 14.92 7.27 0.92
C LYS A 96 14.83 8.06 -0.38
N GLY A 97 14.41 9.33 -0.33
CA GLY A 97 14.28 10.19 -1.51
C GLY A 97 13.16 9.80 -2.47
N TRP A 98 12.08 9.18 -2.00
CA TRP A 98 10.96 8.80 -2.87
C TRP A 98 10.23 10.02 -3.45
N PRO A 99 9.60 9.89 -4.64
CA PRO A 99 8.93 11.00 -5.31
C PRO A 99 7.85 11.62 -4.44
N LYS A 100 7.88 12.94 -4.23
CA LYS A 100 6.84 13.66 -3.50
C LYS A 100 5.50 13.61 -4.27
N PRO A 101 4.34 13.73 -3.60
CA PRO A 101 3.04 13.71 -4.28
C PRO A 101 2.94 14.73 -5.44
N GLU A 102 3.55 15.90 -5.28
CA GLU A 102 3.54 16.98 -6.27
C GLU A 102 4.47 16.71 -7.46
N ALA A 103 5.41 15.77 -7.32
CA ALA A 103 6.29 15.36 -8.40
C ALA A 103 5.64 14.33 -9.34
N ILE A 104 4.52 13.72 -8.93
CA ILE A 104 3.77 12.81 -9.78
C ILE A 104 2.90 13.64 -10.74
N ASP A 105 3.33 13.70 -12.00
CA ASP A 105 2.58 14.33 -13.07
C ASP A 105 1.44 13.40 -13.52
N TRP A 106 0.27 13.58 -12.91
CA TRP A 106 -0.93 12.80 -13.22
C TRP A 106 -1.50 13.08 -14.62
N GLU A 107 -1.24 14.26 -15.18
CA GLU A 107 -1.68 14.57 -16.55
C GLU A 107 -0.85 13.76 -17.54
N ARG A 108 0.47 13.74 -17.34
CA ARG A 108 1.38 12.91 -18.12
C ARG A 108 1.21 11.43 -17.82
N PHE A 109 0.77 11.03 -16.63
CA PHE A 109 0.49 9.63 -16.29
C PHE A 109 -0.50 9.01 -17.27
N ALA A 110 -1.65 9.66 -17.48
CA ALA A 110 -2.65 9.21 -18.46
C ALA A 110 -2.10 9.19 -19.89
N GLN A 111 -1.26 10.16 -20.25
CA GLN A 111 -0.61 10.20 -21.57
C GLN A 111 0.39 9.06 -21.75
N ARG A 112 1.15 8.66 -20.72
CA ARG A 112 2.12 7.56 -20.79
C ARG A 112 1.44 6.23 -21.05
N ILE A 113 0.28 6.00 -20.45
CA ILE A 113 -0.50 4.77 -20.66
C ILE A 113 -1.04 4.71 -22.10
N ARG A 114 -1.43 5.86 -22.65
CA ARG A 114 -1.97 5.99 -24.02
C ARG A 114 -0.91 6.28 -25.07
N ALA A 115 0.36 6.39 -24.68
CA ALA A 115 1.43 6.71 -25.61
C ALA A 115 1.65 5.54 -26.55
N ASP A 116 1.89 5.85 -27.82
CA ASP A 116 2.23 4.86 -28.84
C ASP A 116 3.39 3.97 -28.35
N GLY A 117 3.20 2.65 -28.40
CA GLY A 117 4.17 1.66 -27.94
C GLY A 117 4.03 1.18 -26.49
N PHE A 118 3.28 1.86 -25.60
CA PHE A 118 3.07 1.36 -24.23
C PHE A 118 2.11 0.15 -24.23
N LEU A 119 1.01 0.26 -24.98
CA LEU A 119 0.08 -0.85 -25.16
C LEU A 119 0.73 -1.98 -25.96
N ASP A 120 1.48 -1.69 -27.03
CA ASP A 120 2.24 -2.70 -27.78
C ASP A 120 3.24 -3.47 -26.90
N LEU A 121 3.86 -2.78 -25.93
CA LEU A 121 4.76 -3.43 -24.97
C LEU A 121 3.98 -4.39 -24.07
N LEU A 122 2.78 -4.01 -23.63
CA LEU A 122 1.89 -4.87 -22.86
C LEU A 122 1.33 -6.02 -23.70
N ASP A 123 1.00 -5.80 -24.97
CA ASP A 123 0.63 -6.87 -25.92
C ASP A 123 1.74 -7.90 -26.04
N GLY A 124 3.00 -7.46 -26.11
CA GLY A 124 4.15 -8.36 -26.06
C GLY A 124 4.25 -9.16 -24.76
N VAL A 125 3.78 -8.62 -23.62
CA VAL A 125 3.65 -9.39 -22.37
C VAL A 125 2.52 -10.41 -22.49
N VAL A 126 1.39 -10.06 -23.08
CA VAL A 126 0.24 -10.95 -23.28
C VAL A 126 0.63 -12.13 -24.18
N GLU A 127 1.23 -11.86 -25.35
CA GLU A 127 1.57 -12.87 -26.36
C GLU A 127 2.74 -13.77 -25.91
N SER A 128 3.68 -13.23 -25.14
CA SER A 128 4.97 -13.88 -24.84
C SER A 128 5.30 -13.88 -23.35
N TYR A 129 4.33 -13.99 -22.44
CA TYR A 129 4.56 -13.91 -20.99
C TYR A 129 5.63 -14.87 -20.44
N HIS A 130 5.91 -15.97 -21.14
CA HIS A 130 6.89 -16.99 -20.73
C HIS A 130 8.32 -16.67 -21.16
N THR A 131 8.50 -15.74 -22.10
CA THR A 131 9.80 -15.31 -22.64
C THR A 131 10.03 -13.80 -22.49
N SER A 132 8.99 -13.04 -22.18
CA SER A 132 9.04 -11.60 -21.98
C SER A 132 9.81 -11.26 -20.71
N PRO A 133 10.70 -10.23 -20.74
CA PRO A 133 11.37 -9.73 -19.55
C PRO A 133 10.39 -9.15 -18.52
N TYR A 134 9.13 -8.92 -18.90
CA TYR A 134 8.05 -8.41 -18.05
C TYR A 134 7.11 -9.52 -17.55
N GLY A 135 7.38 -10.79 -17.89
CA GLY A 135 6.55 -11.94 -17.52
C GLY A 135 6.54 -12.31 -16.03
N GLY A 136 7.40 -11.66 -15.22
CA GLY A 136 7.56 -11.96 -13.79
C GLY A 136 6.27 -11.83 -12.99
N VAL A 137 5.41 -10.87 -13.34
CA VAL A 137 4.09 -10.69 -12.70
C VAL A 137 3.18 -11.86 -13.00
N TYR A 138 3.04 -12.23 -14.28
CA TYR A 138 2.20 -13.35 -14.70
C TYR A 138 2.64 -14.64 -14.02
N ALA A 139 3.95 -14.94 -14.04
CA ALA A 139 4.49 -16.13 -13.38
C ALA A 139 4.18 -16.14 -11.87
N HIS A 140 4.36 -15.00 -11.20
CA HIS A 140 4.00 -14.85 -9.78
C HIS A 140 2.51 -15.10 -9.53
N MET A 141 1.64 -14.55 -10.37
CA MET A 141 0.19 -14.70 -10.22
C MET A 141 -0.28 -16.13 -10.49
N VAL A 142 0.32 -16.84 -11.45
CA VAL A 142 0.07 -18.26 -11.68
C VAL A 142 0.49 -19.08 -10.46
N GLN A 143 1.63 -18.76 -9.84
CA GLN A 143 2.05 -19.40 -8.60
C GLN A 143 1.00 -19.18 -7.49
N VAL A 144 0.56 -17.93 -7.28
CA VAL A 144 -0.48 -17.61 -6.29
C VAL A 144 -1.78 -18.37 -6.59
N TYR A 145 -2.20 -18.44 -7.85
CA TYR A 145 -3.39 -19.17 -8.27
C TYR A 145 -3.29 -20.67 -7.94
N ASN A 146 -2.12 -21.27 -8.21
CA ASN A 146 -1.86 -22.67 -7.92
C ASN A 146 -1.81 -22.96 -6.42
N GLU A 147 -1.16 -22.09 -5.63
CA GLU A 147 -1.12 -22.17 -4.17
C GLU A 147 -2.51 -22.10 -3.54
N CYS A 148 -3.43 -21.34 -4.14
CA CYS A 148 -4.82 -21.30 -3.70
C CYS A 148 -5.57 -22.63 -3.92
N GLY A 149 -5.08 -23.53 -4.78
CA GLY A 149 -5.76 -24.76 -5.15
C GLY A 149 -6.90 -24.55 -6.15
N GLY A 150 -6.78 -23.55 -7.03
CA GLY A 150 -7.67 -23.33 -8.17
C GLY A 150 -8.64 -22.14 -8.04
N GLY A 151 -9.36 -21.87 -9.14
CA GLY A 151 -10.08 -20.61 -9.34
C GLY A 151 -11.19 -20.29 -8.35
N ALA A 152 -11.86 -21.29 -7.78
CA ALA A 152 -12.89 -21.06 -6.76
C ALA A 152 -12.30 -20.47 -5.47
N ARG A 153 -11.11 -20.92 -5.07
CA ARG A 153 -10.41 -20.42 -3.88
C ARG A 153 -9.66 -19.12 -4.16
N TYR A 154 -9.12 -18.98 -5.36
CA TYR A 154 -8.51 -17.73 -5.82
C TYR A 154 -9.50 -16.54 -5.79
N ARG A 155 -10.77 -16.80 -6.13
CA ARG A 155 -11.86 -15.81 -6.14
C ARG A 155 -12.57 -15.64 -4.79
N ASN A 156 -12.12 -16.33 -3.75
CA ASN A 156 -12.72 -16.21 -2.42
C ASN A 156 -12.40 -14.85 -1.80
N GLN A 157 -13.33 -14.30 -1.02
CA GLN A 157 -13.13 -13.07 -0.24
C GLN A 157 -11.88 -13.10 0.64
N ALA A 158 -11.47 -14.27 1.16
CA ALA A 158 -10.24 -14.41 1.93
C ALA A 158 -8.97 -14.06 1.13
N MET A 159 -9.01 -14.20 -0.20
CA MET A 159 -7.90 -13.84 -1.10
C MET A 159 -7.91 -12.36 -1.51
N LEU A 160 -9.02 -11.65 -1.28
CA LEU A 160 -9.18 -10.26 -1.70
C LEU A 160 -8.08 -9.37 -1.12
N SER A 161 -7.74 -9.54 0.16
CA SER A 161 -6.68 -8.74 0.81
C SER A 161 -5.32 -8.94 0.14
N LYS A 162 -4.95 -10.20 -0.15
CA LYS A 162 -3.68 -10.52 -0.83
C LYS A 162 -3.66 -9.97 -2.25
N LYS A 163 -4.78 -10.04 -2.99
CA LYS A 163 -4.91 -9.44 -4.33
C LYS A 163 -4.78 -7.92 -4.28
N LEU A 164 -5.44 -7.27 -3.32
CA LEU A 164 -5.34 -5.82 -3.13
C LEU A 164 -3.93 -5.37 -2.75
N GLU A 165 -3.15 -6.20 -2.05
CA GLU A 165 -1.74 -5.92 -1.76
C GLU A 165 -0.87 -6.02 -3.01
N MET A 166 -1.12 -7.00 -3.88
CA MET A 166 -0.37 -7.18 -5.14
C MET A 166 -0.69 -6.11 -6.18
N ASN A 167 -1.91 -5.55 -6.16
CA ASN A 167 -2.33 -4.50 -7.09
C ASN A 167 -1.89 -3.09 -6.65
N ARG A 168 -1.00 -2.97 -5.65
CA ARG A 168 -0.44 -1.69 -5.23
C ARG A 168 0.70 -1.31 -6.17
N VAL A 169 0.45 -0.31 -7.02
CA VAL A 169 1.41 0.21 -8.00
C VAL A 169 2.45 1.15 -7.37
N GLY A 170 3.06 0.74 -6.27
CA GLY A 170 4.13 1.48 -5.59
C GLY A 170 3.71 2.90 -5.20
N TYR A 171 4.58 3.89 -5.43
CA TYR A 171 4.31 5.29 -5.13
C TYR A 171 3.16 5.92 -5.93
N TYR A 172 2.67 5.26 -7.00
CA TYR A 172 1.46 5.68 -7.70
C TYR A 172 0.17 5.33 -6.93
N GLY A 173 0.25 4.43 -5.94
CA GLY A 173 -0.84 4.13 -5.02
C GLY A 173 -2.15 3.70 -5.67
N GLN A 174 -3.25 3.94 -4.96
CA GLN A 174 -4.58 3.51 -5.41
C GLN A 174 -5.08 4.31 -6.61
N ARG A 175 -4.73 5.60 -6.68
CA ARG A 175 -5.08 6.44 -7.82
C ARG A 175 -4.46 5.92 -9.11
N GLY A 176 -3.16 5.60 -9.09
CA GLY A 176 -2.47 5.03 -10.25
C GLY A 176 -3.04 3.67 -10.66
N ALA A 177 -3.33 2.80 -9.69
CA ALA A 177 -3.96 1.51 -9.98
C ALA A 177 -5.31 1.67 -10.68
N PHE A 178 -6.12 2.64 -10.23
CA PHE A 178 -7.42 2.94 -10.83
C PHE A 178 -7.30 3.52 -12.24
N GLU A 179 -6.41 4.48 -12.44
CA GLU A 179 -6.18 5.08 -13.77
C GLU A 179 -5.63 4.05 -14.77
N LEU A 180 -4.70 3.18 -14.33
CA LEU A 180 -4.22 2.04 -15.12
C LEU A 180 -5.34 1.07 -15.45
N PHE A 181 -6.14 0.68 -14.46
CA PHE A 181 -7.22 -0.28 -14.68
C PHE A 181 -8.20 0.23 -15.75
N ASN A 182 -8.63 1.49 -15.68
CA ASN A 182 -9.57 2.04 -16.66
C ASN A 182 -8.97 2.05 -18.07
N ALA A 183 -7.73 2.53 -18.21
CA ALA A 183 -7.08 2.60 -19.52
C ALA A 183 -6.84 1.21 -20.12
N LEU A 184 -6.47 0.23 -19.30
CA LEU A 184 -6.24 -1.14 -19.74
C LEU A 184 -7.55 -1.90 -19.97
N ALA A 185 -8.60 -1.63 -19.21
CA ALA A 185 -9.93 -2.19 -19.47
C ALA A 185 -10.46 -1.70 -20.82
N ASP A 186 -10.32 -0.41 -21.13
CA ASP A 186 -10.70 0.14 -22.43
C ASP A 186 -9.94 -0.53 -23.57
N ALA A 187 -8.62 -0.76 -23.40
CA ALA A 187 -7.77 -1.36 -24.42
C ALA A 187 -7.97 -2.88 -24.59
N PHE A 188 -8.16 -3.64 -23.51
CA PHE A 188 -8.10 -5.11 -23.56
C PHE A 188 -9.44 -5.83 -23.34
N LEU A 189 -10.45 -5.14 -22.79
CA LEU A 189 -11.78 -5.70 -22.55
C LEU A 189 -12.84 -5.15 -23.52
N HIS A 190 -12.64 -3.93 -24.02
CA HIS A 190 -13.64 -3.22 -24.81
C HIS A 190 -13.27 -3.07 -26.28
N ASP A 191 -11.98 -3.23 -26.64
CA ASP A 191 -11.54 -3.29 -28.03
C ASP A 191 -11.64 -4.74 -28.58
N PRO A 192 -12.49 -5.02 -29.58
CA PRO A 192 -12.60 -6.34 -30.17
C PRO A 192 -11.33 -6.81 -30.89
N VAL A 193 -10.45 -5.89 -31.31
CA VAL A 193 -9.21 -6.21 -32.03
C VAL A 193 -8.14 -6.73 -31.07
N SER A 194 -8.14 -6.19 -29.85
CA SER A 194 -7.16 -6.46 -28.80
C SER A 194 -7.73 -7.35 -27.68
N ALA A 195 -8.88 -7.99 -27.94
CA ALA A 195 -9.60 -8.78 -26.95
C ALA A 195 -8.80 -10.01 -26.53
N LEU A 196 -8.61 -10.17 -25.23
CA LEU A 196 -7.88 -11.30 -24.65
C LEU A 196 -8.61 -12.63 -24.89
N GLY A 197 -7.98 -13.54 -25.65
CA GLY A 197 -8.53 -14.86 -25.92
C GLY A 197 -8.19 -15.90 -24.82
N PRO A 198 -8.76 -17.11 -24.89
CA PRO A 198 -8.49 -18.16 -23.91
C PRO A 198 -7.03 -18.61 -23.81
N ALA A 199 -6.24 -18.46 -24.89
CA ALA A 199 -4.84 -18.84 -24.91
C ALA A 199 -3.99 -17.85 -24.09
N GLU A 200 -4.34 -16.56 -24.19
CA GLU A 200 -3.70 -15.43 -23.54
C GLU A 200 -4.05 -15.38 -22.05
N LEU A 201 -5.32 -15.67 -21.71
CA LEU A 201 -5.83 -15.58 -20.34
C LEU A 201 -5.32 -16.68 -19.41
N GLY A 202 -4.99 -17.85 -19.94
CA GLY A 202 -4.61 -19.03 -19.17
C GLY A 202 -5.66 -19.41 -18.12
N ALA A 203 -5.33 -19.25 -16.83
CA ALA A 203 -6.22 -19.60 -15.72
C ALA A 203 -7.14 -18.46 -15.24
N PHE A 204 -6.95 -17.25 -15.77
CA PHE A 204 -7.61 -16.03 -15.31
C PHE A 204 -8.85 -15.69 -16.16
N ARG A 205 -9.79 -14.94 -15.58
CA ARG A 205 -10.83 -14.24 -16.36
C ARG A 205 -10.25 -12.95 -16.93
N GLU A 206 -10.88 -12.40 -17.97
CA GLU A 206 -10.45 -11.16 -18.61
C GLU A 206 -10.22 -10.02 -17.60
N SER A 207 -11.20 -9.78 -16.71
CA SER A 207 -11.07 -8.75 -15.68
C SER A 207 -9.99 -9.05 -14.62
N GLU A 208 -9.76 -10.33 -14.32
CA GLU A 208 -8.68 -10.77 -13.41
C GLU A 208 -7.31 -10.58 -14.06
N PHE A 209 -7.23 -10.85 -15.36
CA PHE A 209 -6.01 -10.65 -16.12
C PHE A 209 -5.64 -9.15 -16.17
N VAL A 210 -6.62 -8.28 -16.43
CA VAL A 210 -6.39 -6.84 -16.37
C VAL A 210 -6.00 -6.40 -14.96
N SER A 211 -6.80 -6.74 -13.94
CA SER A 211 -6.59 -6.21 -12.59
C SER A 211 -5.36 -6.79 -11.89
N ASP A 212 -5.07 -8.07 -12.08
CA ASP A 212 -4.09 -8.80 -11.29
C ASP A 212 -2.77 -9.03 -12.03
N ILE A 213 -2.76 -8.87 -13.37
CA ILE A 213 -1.55 -9.04 -14.19
C ILE A 213 -1.18 -7.73 -14.89
N LEU A 214 -2.07 -7.17 -15.72
CA LEU A 214 -1.68 -6.01 -16.54
C LEU A 214 -1.47 -4.75 -15.72
N VAL A 215 -2.35 -4.45 -14.74
CA VAL A 215 -2.19 -3.30 -13.84
C VAL A 215 -0.85 -3.33 -13.08
N PRO A 216 -0.50 -4.40 -12.34
CA PRO A 216 0.79 -4.46 -11.66
C PRO A 216 1.97 -4.46 -12.64
N THR A 217 1.87 -5.14 -13.79
CA THR A 217 2.93 -5.11 -14.83
C THR A 217 3.18 -3.69 -15.34
N ALA A 218 2.11 -2.98 -15.71
CA ALA A 218 2.17 -1.60 -16.18
C ALA A 218 2.73 -0.66 -15.11
N GLY A 219 2.34 -0.86 -13.84
CA GLY A 219 2.90 -0.12 -12.71
C GLY A 219 4.42 -0.26 -12.61
N VAL A 220 4.95 -1.47 -12.86
CA VAL A 220 6.39 -1.74 -12.79
C VAL A 220 7.12 -1.11 -13.94
N ILE A 221 6.57 -1.19 -15.16
CA ILE A 221 7.14 -0.54 -16.35
C ILE A 221 7.22 0.97 -16.13
N LEU A 222 6.18 1.59 -15.57
CA LEU A 222 6.19 3.02 -15.27
C LEU A 222 7.26 3.38 -14.22
N ILE A 223 7.37 2.58 -13.16
CA ILE A 223 8.41 2.77 -12.14
C ILE A 223 9.81 2.59 -12.73
N GLN A 224 9.99 1.59 -13.59
CA GLN A 224 11.24 1.33 -14.29
C GLN A 224 11.64 2.53 -15.16
N GLN A 225 10.72 3.08 -15.95
CA GLN A 225 10.95 4.28 -16.76
C GLN A 225 11.34 5.49 -15.90
N ASP A 226 10.70 5.68 -14.75
CA ASP A 226 11.01 6.78 -13.84
C ASP A 226 12.41 6.61 -13.24
N MET A 227 12.75 5.40 -12.79
CA MET A 227 14.07 5.08 -12.26
C MET A 227 15.16 5.22 -13.33
N GLN A 228 14.90 4.83 -14.58
CA GLN A 228 15.83 5.00 -15.69
C GLN A 228 16.08 6.49 -15.97
N ALA A 229 15.02 7.31 -15.97
CA ALA A 229 15.12 8.76 -16.16
C ALA A 229 15.89 9.44 -15.02
N GLU A 230 15.70 8.99 -13.77
CA GLU A 230 16.37 9.54 -12.59
C GLU A 230 17.85 9.11 -12.52
N LEU A 231 18.14 7.83 -12.72
CA LEU A 231 19.48 7.26 -12.53
C LEU A 231 20.38 7.39 -13.76
N GLY A 232 19.81 7.68 -14.95
CA GLY A 232 20.55 7.76 -16.20
C GLY A 232 21.19 6.43 -16.64
N ARG A 233 20.65 5.30 -16.17
CA ARG A 233 21.09 3.95 -16.54
C ARG A 233 19.90 3.03 -16.81
N GLU A 234 20.16 1.91 -17.45
CA GLU A 234 19.19 0.83 -17.54
C GLU A 234 18.88 0.27 -16.14
N VAL A 235 17.59 0.04 -15.90
CA VAL A 235 17.02 -0.53 -14.67
C VAL A 235 16.31 -1.80 -15.06
N SER A 236 16.57 -2.90 -14.36
CA SER A 236 15.93 -4.18 -14.64
C SER A 236 14.49 -4.20 -14.15
N PHE A 237 13.69 -5.11 -14.69
CA PHE A 237 12.31 -5.31 -14.24
C PHE A 237 12.25 -5.68 -12.75
N ASP A 238 13.11 -6.57 -12.28
CA ASP A 238 13.16 -7.01 -10.88
C ASP A 238 13.47 -5.85 -9.92
N GLU A 239 14.39 -4.95 -10.31
CA GLU A 239 14.73 -3.78 -9.51
C GLU A 239 13.53 -2.83 -9.37
N ALA A 240 12.79 -2.61 -10.47
CA ALA A 240 11.57 -1.81 -10.46
C ALA A 240 10.42 -2.49 -9.70
N TRP A 241 10.30 -3.82 -9.79
CA TRP A 241 9.32 -4.61 -9.06
C TRP A 241 9.54 -4.54 -7.54
N ASP A 242 10.80 -4.63 -7.11
CA ASP A 242 11.17 -4.45 -5.71
C ASP A 242 10.89 -3.02 -5.23
N LYS A 243 11.20 -2.01 -6.07
CA LYS A 243 10.83 -0.62 -5.77
C LYS A 243 9.32 -0.42 -5.65
N MET A 244 8.53 -1.06 -6.52
CA MET A 244 7.07 -1.02 -6.45
C MET A 244 6.55 -1.56 -5.12
N LYS A 245 7.06 -2.73 -4.68
CA LYS A 245 6.68 -3.31 -3.39
C LYS A 245 7.11 -2.43 -2.21
N GLU A 246 8.33 -1.92 -2.27
CA GLU A 246 8.91 -1.07 -1.23
C GLU A 246 8.07 0.20 -1.01
N THR A 247 7.57 0.80 -2.10
CA THR A 247 6.85 2.08 -2.09
C THR A 247 5.33 1.94 -1.99
N ALA A 248 4.80 0.72 -1.89
CA ALA A 248 3.36 0.44 -1.91
C ALA A 248 2.60 1.11 -0.75
N GLU A 249 3.11 1.04 0.49
CA GLU A 249 2.47 1.72 1.62
C GLU A 249 2.53 3.25 1.49
N TYR A 250 3.55 3.77 0.81
CA TYR A 250 3.69 5.20 0.52
C TYR A 250 2.67 5.68 -0.50
N GLY A 251 2.49 4.96 -1.60
CA GLY A 251 1.46 5.29 -2.58
C GLY A 251 0.06 5.34 -1.99
N ASP A 252 -0.29 4.40 -1.10
CA ASP A 252 -1.59 4.42 -0.40
C ASP A 252 -1.84 5.71 0.40
N VAL A 253 -0.77 6.34 0.87
CA VAL A 253 -0.81 7.55 1.70
C VAL A 253 -0.85 8.82 0.85
N ILE A 254 -0.05 8.89 -0.21
CA ILE A 254 0.13 10.10 -1.02
C ILE A 254 -0.78 10.17 -2.24
N ALA A 255 -1.22 9.02 -2.74
CA ALA A 255 -2.09 8.89 -3.91
C ALA A 255 -3.31 8.02 -3.59
N PRO A 256 -4.10 8.34 -2.54
CA PRO A 256 -5.33 7.62 -2.24
C PRO A 256 -6.35 7.86 -3.35
N LEU A 257 -7.26 6.89 -3.56
CA LEU A 257 -8.40 7.10 -4.44
C LEU A 257 -9.27 8.22 -3.84
N GLN A 258 -9.47 9.30 -4.61
CA GLN A 258 -10.35 10.38 -4.16
C GLN A 258 -11.78 9.84 -4.04
N LYS A 259 -12.43 10.12 -2.91
CA LYS A 259 -13.86 9.81 -2.76
C LYS A 259 -14.63 10.82 -3.61
N THR A 260 -15.15 10.35 -4.74
CA THR A 260 -16.21 11.04 -5.50
C THR A 260 -17.48 11.13 -4.69
#